data_AF-A0AAV6C3H8-F1
#
_entry.id   AF-A0AAV6C3H8-F1
#
_cell.length_a   1.000
_cell.length_b   1.000
_cell.length_c   1.000
_cell.angle_alpha   90.00
_cell.angle_beta   90.00
_cell.angle_gamma   90.00
#
_symmetry.space_group_name_H-M   'P 1'
#
loop_
_entity.id
_entity.type
_entity.pdbx_description
1 polymer ?
#
loop_
_entity_poly.entity_id
_entity_poly.type
_entity_poly.pdbx_seq_one_letter_code
_entity_poly.pdbx_strand_id
1 'polypeptide(L)'
;MSEREKPRAPRACPEMEQKLLLYVCDELNAEERKSIDEHVNGLPGQAGCVECAAALKRGKELQEAIESLEAPADALDRSELLLAQSRSELAEALDDAEAGAAHGRSRVWREMVARLRNFGRAWALHPAPSAVLLLLLGFGLGVGAPMVYQAIALRAPVKPAMVVDAAPRLTDQELQNVGVVGLRWEPAPGAADAPGTAESSEPRVELQLYAQRPMRIEGAADDTEVQRVLTYMVANSQRFDPGVLLDSLDLLRPSAGDPNVRRALCAAAREDQNPGVRLKALESLRGFGQDLMVRQTMLEALRKDTNCGVRVEALNTLVTVINAQAESMTEAPDPEIVNALRQSSDSDPNQYVRMVSAAALRQIAPEPAH
;
A
#
# COMPACT_ATOMS: atom_id res chain seq x y z
N MET A 1 47.51 -59.46 -42.20
CA MET A 1 46.90 -60.06 -40.99
C MET A 1 46.60 -58.95 -40.01
N SER A 2 45.33 -58.55 -39.93
CA SER A 2 44.68 -58.02 -38.73
C SER A 2 43.22 -57.79 -39.14
N GLU A 3 42.39 -58.78 -38.84
CA GLU A 3 40.95 -58.74 -39.08
C GLU A 3 40.34 -57.56 -38.32
N ARG A 4 39.71 -56.62 -39.04
CA ARG A 4 38.85 -55.62 -38.41
C ARG A 4 37.59 -56.34 -37.92
N GLU A 5 37.47 -56.51 -36.61
CA GLU A 5 36.22 -56.90 -35.96
C GLU A 5 35.10 -55.94 -36.38
N LYS A 6 34.04 -56.49 -36.97
CA LYS A 6 32.79 -55.77 -37.23
C LYS A 6 32.17 -55.36 -35.88
N PRO A 7 31.67 -54.12 -35.72
CA PRO A 7 30.91 -53.75 -34.54
C PRO A 7 29.68 -54.66 -34.42
N ARG A 8 29.59 -55.38 -33.30
CA ARG A 8 28.46 -56.23 -32.94
C ARG A 8 27.22 -55.34 -32.88
N ALA A 9 26.13 -55.73 -33.56
CA ALA A 9 24.88 -54.99 -33.55
C ALA A 9 24.40 -54.73 -32.10
N PRO A 10 23.79 -53.56 -31.82
CA PRO A 10 23.31 -53.23 -30.48
C PRO A 10 22.31 -54.29 -30.03
N ARG A 11 22.54 -54.86 -28.85
CA ARG A 11 21.56 -55.76 -28.22
C ARG A 11 20.48 -54.87 -27.64
N ALA A 12 19.52 -54.46 -28.47
CA ALA A 12 18.36 -53.73 -28.02
C ALA A 12 17.67 -54.53 -26.90
N CYS A 13 17.68 -53.98 -25.69
CA CYS A 13 17.03 -54.55 -24.51
C CYS A 13 15.81 -53.68 -24.16
N PRO A 14 14.72 -53.76 -24.95
CA PRO A 14 13.60 -52.81 -24.87
C PRO A 14 12.89 -52.83 -23.52
N GLU A 15 12.78 -54.01 -22.90
CA GLU A 15 12.17 -54.16 -21.57
C GLU A 15 13.02 -53.55 -20.46
N MET A 16 14.36 -53.55 -20.61
CA MET A 16 15.26 -52.96 -19.63
C MET A 16 15.32 -51.44 -19.79
N GLU A 17 15.29 -50.93 -21.02
CA GLU A 17 15.35 -49.50 -21.31
C GLU A 17 14.24 -48.69 -20.62
N GLN A 18 13.01 -49.20 -20.59
CA GLN A 18 11.90 -48.57 -19.88
C GLN A 18 12.10 -48.56 -18.36
N LYS A 19 12.69 -49.62 -17.81
CA LYS A 19 12.94 -49.75 -16.36
C LYS A 19 14.16 -48.95 -15.89
N LEU A 20 15.09 -48.61 -16.77
CA LEU A 20 16.26 -47.80 -16.41
C LEU A 20 15.87 -46.39 -15.93
N LEU A 21 14.84 -45.78 -16.51
CA LEU A 21 14.32 -44.49 -16.05
C LEU A 21 13.73 -44.59 -14.64
N LEU A 22 12.93 -45.62 -14.39
CA LEU A 22 12.33 -45.88 -13.08
C LEU A 22 13.40 -46.22 -12.03
N TYR A 23 14.49 -46.90 -12.43
CA TYR A 23 15.62 -47.18 -11.56
C TYR A 23 16.34 -45.90 -11.11
N VAL A 24 16.52 -44.94 -12.02
CA VAL A 24 17.15 -43.64 -11.75
C VAL A 24 16.28 -42.83 -10.79
N CYS A 25 14.96 -42.77 -11.03
CA CYS A 25 14.00 -42.09 -10.15
C CYS A 25 13.68 -42.79 -8.81
N ASP A 26 14.37 -43.87 -8.45
CA ASP A 26 14.15 -44.62 -7.20
C ASP A 26 12.77 -45.31 -7.07
N GLU A 27 12.02 -45.44 -8.17
CA GLU A 27 10.62 -45.94 -8.19
C GLU A 27 10.48 -47.47 -8.33
N LEU A 28 11.60 -48.20 -8.45
CA LEU A 28 11.60 -49.66 -8.58
C LEU A 28 11.69 -50.38 -7.24
N ASN A 29 11.00 -51.52 -7.16
CA ASN A 29 11.08 -52.39 -5.99
C ASN A 29 12.45 -53.11 -5.90
N ALA A 30 12.75 -53.69 -4.73
CA ALA A 30 14.06 -54.30 -4.48
C ALA A 30 14.40 -55.50 -5.39
N GLU A 31 13.40 -56.22 -5.91
CA GLU A 31 13.60 -57.36 -6.81
C GLU A 31 13.94 -56.89 -8.23
N GLU A 32 13.21 -55.89 -8.73
CA GLU A 32 13.43 -55.29 -10.04
C GLU A 32 14.78 -54.59 -10.12
N ARG A 33 15.20 -53.94 -9.05
CA ARG A 33 16.54 -53.32 -8.96
C ARG A 33 17.66 -54.33 -9.07
N LYS A 34 17.56 -55.44 -8.33
CA LYS A 34 18.53 -56.53 -8.45
C LYS A 34 18.60 -57.07 -9.86
N SER A 35 17.46 -57.22 -10.53
CA SER A 35 17.44 -57.70 -11.93
C SER A 35 18.17 -56.75 -12.90
N ILE A 36 18.09 -55.44 -12.67
CA ILE A 36 18.80 -54.43 -13.46
C ILE A 36 20.28 -54.41 -13.11
N ASP A 37 20.63 -54.50 -11.83
CA ASP A 37 22.01 -54.54 -11.38
C ASP A 37 22.74 -55.79 -11.90
N GLU A 38 22.07 -56.95 -11.91
CA GLU A 38 22.57 -58.19 -12.49
C GLU A 38 22.70 -58.10 -14.01
N HIS A 39 21.78 -57.41 -14.69
CA HIS A 39 21.84 -57.18 -16.14
C HIS A 39 22.99 -56.23 -16.55
N VAL A 40 23.18 -55.15 -15.79
CA VAL A 40 24.18 -54.10 -16.05
C VAL A 40 25.58 -54.55 -15.66
N ASN A 41 25.74 -55.14 -14.48
CA ASN A 41 27.05 -55.54 -13.95
C ASN A 41 27.45 -56.97 -14.35
N GLY A 42 26.47 -57.79 -14.75
CA GLY A 42 26.66 -59.20 -15.05
C GLY A 42 26.63 -60.07 -13.79
N LEU A 43 26.21 -61.32 -13.97
CA LEU A 43 26.34 -62.38 -12.96
C LEU A 43 27.80 -62.89 -12.92
N PRO A 44 28.23 -63.55 -11.83
CA PRO A 44 29.58 -64.11 -11.75
C PRO A 44 29.87 -65.03 -12.95
N GLY A 45 30.84 -64.66 -13.80
CA GLY A 45 31.21 -65.39 -15.01
C GLY A 45 30.48 -64.97 -16.30
N GLN A 46 29.65 -63.93 -16.27
CA GLN A 46 29.01 -63.35 -17.45
C GLN A 46 29.29 -61.85 -17.55
N ALA A 47 29.56 -61.35 -18.76
CA ALA A 47 29.71 -59.92 -19.01
C ALA A 47 28.33 -59.24 -19.08
N GLY A 48 28.15 -58.16 -18.32
CA GLY A 48 26.94 -57.34 -18.31
C GLY A 48 26.71 -56.57 -19.63
N CYS A 49 25.54 -55.94 -19.73
CA CYS A 49 25.15 -55.17 -20.91
C CYS A 49 25.77 -53.76 -20.91
N VAL A 50 26.75 -53.53 -21.80
CA VAL A 50 27.48 -52.24 -21.91
C VAL A 50 26.55 -51.07 -22.30
N GLU A 51 25.53 -51.32 -23.13
CA GLU A 51 24.61 -50.28 -23.60
C GLU A 51 23.67 -49.80 -22.49
N CYS A 52 23.09 -50.73 -21.73
CA CYS A 52 22.27 -50.41 -20.56
C CYS A 52 23.10 -49.77 -19.44
N ALA A 53 24.36 -50.18 -19.26
CA ALA A 53 25.30 -49.53 -18.34
C ALA A 53 25.55 -48.06 -18.73
N ALA A 54 25.78 -47.80 -20.02
CA ALA A 54 25.99 -46.44 -20.54
C ALA A 54 24.72 -45.58 -20.50
N ALA A 55 23.55 -46.16 -20.72
CA ALA A 55 22.25 -45.47 -20.57
C ALA A 55 21.97 -45.11 -19.11
N LEU A 56 22.21 -46.02 -18.17
CA LEU A 56 22.06 -45.79 -16.74
C LEU A 56 23.01 -44.70 -16.23
N LYS A 57 24.26 -44.70 -16.71
CA LYS A 57 25.23 -43.65 -16.37
C LYS A 57 24.75 -42.26 -16.82
N ARG A 58 24.28 -42.13 -18.07
CA ARG A 58 23.71 -40.88 -18.60
C ARG A 58 22.49 -40.41 -17.81
N GLY A 59 21.61 -41.33 -17.40
CA GLY A 59 20.44 -41.00 -16.58
C GLY A 59 20.83 -40.47 -15.20
N LYS A 60 21.81 -41.09 -14.53
CA LYS A 60 22.34 -40.64 -13.23
C LYS A 60 23.03 -39.28 -13.31
N GLU A 61 23.85 -39.05 -14.34
CA GLU A 61 24.52 -37.76 -14.57
C GLU A 61 23.49 -36.63 -14.78
N LEU A 62 22.39 -36.90 -15.49
CA LEU A 62 21.30 -35.93 -15.66
C LEU A 62 20.58 -35.64 -14.33
N GLN A 63 20.31 -36.66 -13.52
CA GLN A 63 19.66 -36.48 -12.23
C GLN A 63 20.53 -35.66 -11.28
N GLU A 64 21.83 -35.93 -11.20
CA GLU A 64 22.78 -35.14 -10.40
C GLU A 64 22.85 -33.68 -10.89
N ALA A 65 22.79 -33.46 -12.21
CA ALA A 65 22.70 -32.11 -12.78
C ALA A 65 21.38 -31.40 -12.43
N ILE A 66 20.26 -32.12 -12.31
CA ILE A 66 18.97 -31.57 -11.90
C ILE A 66 18.94 -31.28 -10.40
N GLU A 67 19.49 -32.16 -9.56
CA GLU A 67 19.55 -31.98 -8.11
C GLU A 67 20.51 -30.85 -7.70
N SER A 68 21.55 -30.59 -8.49
CA SER A 68 22.46 -29.46 -8.28
C SER A 68 21.89 -28.11 -8.68
N LEU A 69 20.78 -28.08 -9.44
CA LEU A 69 20.01 -26.86 -9.68
C LEU A 69 19.11 -26.64 -8.46
N GLU A 70 19.44 -25.67 -7.60
CA GLU A 70 18.57 -25.26 -6.50
C GLU A 70 17.15 -25.04 -7.03
N ALA A 71 16.20 -25.85 -6.56
CA ALA A 71 14.83 -25.77 -6.99
C ALA A 71 14.27 -24.40 -6.57
N PRO A 72 13.69 -23.60 -7.49
CA PRO A 72 13.13 -22.29 -7.15
C PRO A 72 12.04 -22.37 -6.07
N ALA A 73 11.42 -23.55 -5.90
CA ALA A 73 10.47 -23.82 -4.83
C ALA A 73 11.09 -23.70 -3.42
N ASP A 74 12.33 -24.16 -3.21
CA ASP A 74 12.98 -24.12 -1.89
C ASP A 74 13.42 -22.69 -1.51
N ALA A 75 13.76 -21.87 -2.50
CA ALA A 75 14.04 -20.45 -2.32
C ALA A 75 12.75 -19.63 -2.07
N LEU A 76 11.65 -20.01 -2.72
CA LEU A 76 10.32 -19.43 -2.48
C LEU A 76 9.84 -19.76 -1.07
N ASP A 77 9.94 -21.00 -0.61
CA ASP A 77 9.44 -21.44 0.70
C ASP A 77 10.17 -20.72 1.85
N ARG A 78 11.50 -20.52 1.75
CA ARG A 78 12.26 -19.70 2.72
C ARG A 78 11.85 -18.23 2.71
N SER A 79 11.60 -17.66 1.54
CA SER A 79 11.22 -16.24 1.46
C SER A 79 9.77 -16.01 1.91
N GLU A 80 8.87 -16.96 1.66
CA GLU A 80 7.50 -16.98 2.19
C GLU A 80 7.46 -17.14 3.72
N LEU A 81 8.32 -17.99 4.29
CA LEU A 81 8.48 -18.12 5.74
C LEU A 81 8.96 -16.81 6.40
N LEU A 82 9.96 -16.15 5.81
CA LEU A 82 10.46 -14.87 6.30
C LEU A 82 9.40 -13.76 6.18
N LEU A 83 8.67 -13.72 5.06
CA LEU A 83 7.56 -12.78 4.86
C LEU A 83 6.42 -13.02 5.86
N ALA A 84 6.06 -14.27 6.10
CA ALA A 84 5.04 -14.63 7.09
C ALA A 84 5.47 -14.19 8.51
N GLN A 85 6.73 -14.43 8.87
CA GLN A 85 7.28 -14.01 10.16
C GLN A 85 7.28 -12.48 10.29
N SER A 86 7.79 -11.74 9.29
CA SER A 86 7.81 -10.27 9.32
C SER A 86 6.40 -9.67 9.39
N ARG A 87 5.41 -10.28 8.74
CA ARG A 87 4.00 -9.85 8.84
C ARG A 87 3.41 -10.10 10.22
N SER A 88 3.77 -11.22 10.85
CA SER A 88 3.36 -11.52 12.22
C SER A 88 3.95 -10.53 13.22
N GLU A 89 5.26 -10.26 13.14
CA GLU A 89 5.96 -9.31 14.01
C GLU A 89 5.43 -7.88 13.84
N LEU A 90 5.12 -7.46 12.61
CA LEU A 90 4.54 -6.15 12.34
C LEU A 90 3.11 -6.04 12.88
N ALA A 91 2.28 -7.08 12.74
CA ALA A 91 0.93 -7.09 13.27
C ALA A 91 0.92 -6.97 14.81
N GLU A 92 1.82 -7.70 15.49
CA GLU A 92 1.99 -7.62 16.94
C GLU A 92 2.45 -6.22 17.38
N ALA A 93 3.40 -5.61 16.66
CA ALA A 93 3.86 -4.24 16.94
C ALA A 93 2.76 -3.18 16.75
N LEU A 94 1.87 -3.37 15.76
CA LEU A 94 0.73 -2.49 15.53
C LEU A 94 -0.33 -2.66 16.64
N ASP A 95 -0.65 -3.90 17.02
CA ASP A 95 -1.58 -4.19 18.11
C ASP A 95 -1.08 -3.61 19.45
N ASP A 96 0.22 -3.69 19.74
CA ASP A 96 0.83 -3.09 20.93
C ASP A 96 0.76 -1.54 20.91
N ALA A 97 0.98 -0.93 19.75
CA ALA A 97 0.89 0.52 19.58
C ALA A 97 -0.58 1.01 19.74
N GLU A 98 -1.54 0.28 19.19
CA GLU A 98 -2.97 0.57 19.34
C GLU A 98 -3.44 0.33 20.77
N ALA A 99 -3.00 -0.74 21.43
CA ALA A 99 -3.29 -1.02 22.83
C ALA A 99 -2.73 0.09 23.73
N GLY A 100 -1.50 0.58 23.48
CA GLY A 100 -0.93 1.73 24.20
C GLY A 100 -1.77 3.01 24.05
N ALA A 101 -2.29 3.28 22.85
CA ALA A 101 -3.15 4.44 22.56
C ALA A 101 -4.57 4.31 23.17
N ALA A 102 -5.11 3.10 23.23
CA ALA A 102 -6.45 2.81 23.75
C ALA A 102 -6.51 2.73 25.29
N HIS A 103 -5.44 2.25 25.95
CA HIS A 103 -5.40 2.10 27.41
C HIS A 103 -5.29 3.46 28.15
N GLY A 104 -4.64 4.47 27.58
CA GLY A 104 -4.60 5.82 28.15
C GLY A 104 -5.93 6.58 28.01
N ARG A 105 -6.66 6.38 26.91
CA ARG A 105 -7.90 7.10 26.59
C ARG A 105 -9.13 6.48 27.27
N SER A 106 -9.18 5.16 27.43
CA SER A 106 -10.36 4.45 27.95
C SER A 106 -10.50 4.46 29.48
N ARG A 107 -9.43 4.69 30.25
CA ARG A 107 -9.52 4.77 31.73
C ARG A 107 -10.13 6.10 32.17
N VAL A 108 -9.68 7.20 31.57
CA VAL A 108 -10.18 8.56 31.85
C VAL A 108 -11.64 8.71 31.39
N TRP A 109 -11.98 8.20 30.21
CA TRP A 109 -13.36 8.26 29.71
C TRP A 109 -14.32 7.37 30.51
N ARG A 110 -13.90 6.17 30.94
CA ARG A 110 -14.74 5.31 31.79
C ARG A 110 -14.97 5.90 33.18
N GLU A 111 -13.95 6.51 33.81
CA GLU A 111 -14.13 7.20 35.08
C GLU A 111 -15.03 8.44 34.94
N MET A 112 -14.88 9.22 33.86
CA MET A 112 -15.69 10.40 33.62
C MET A 112 -17.16 10.06 33.32
N VAL A 113 -17.42 9.05 32.48
CA VAL A 113 -18.78 8.57 32.17
C VAL A 113 -19.44 7.90 33.38
N ALA A 114 -18.69 7.16 34.20
CA ALA A 114 -19.22 6.60 35.45
C ALA A 114 -19.59 7.71 36.46
N ARG A 115 -18.78 8.77 36.56
CA ARG A 115 -19.04 9.94 37.42
C ARG A 115 -20.25 10.74 36.96
N LEU A 116 -20.43 10.90 35.64
CA LEU A 116 -21.58 11.59 35.05
C LEU A 116 -22.89 10.79 35.20
N ARG A 117 -22.84 9.47 35.05
CA ARG A 117 -24.00 8.58 35.21
C ARG A 117 -24.47 8.49 36.67
N ASN A 118 -23.55 8.57 37.64
CA ASN A 118 -23.91 8.67 39.06
C ASN A 118 -24.47 10.06 39.42
N PHE A 119 -23.99 11.14 38.78
CA PHE A 119 -24.56 12.48 38.95
C PHE A 119 -26.00 12.58 38.41
N GLY A 120 -26.26 11.97 37.24
CA GLY A 120 -27.60 11.92 36.64
C GLY A 120 -28.62 11.12 37.45
N ARG A 121 -28.20 10.05 38.15
CA ARG A 121 -29.09 9.28 39.04
C ARG A 121 -29.41 10.00 40.35
N ALA A 122 -28.52 10.88 40.85
CA ALA A 122 -28.78 11.68 42.05
C ALA A 122 -29.76 12.84 41.80
N TRP A 123 -29.88 13.32 40.55
CA TRP A 123 -30.76 14.44 40.18
C TRP A 123 -32.18 14.02 39.77
N ALA A 124 -32.45 12.71 39.67
CA ALA A 124 -33.73 12.19 39.21
C ALA A 124 -34.86 12.16 40.28
N LEU A 125 -34.61 12.57 41.53
CA LEU A 125 -35.63 12.49 42.60
C LEU A 125 -36.22 13.84 43.04
N HIS A 126 -35.57 14.97 42.73
CA HIS A 126 -35.86 16.36 43.15
C HIS A 126 -36.36 17.37 42.09
N PRO A 127 -37.58 17.35 41.48
CA PRO A 127 -37.92 18.32 40.43
C PRO A 127 -38.24 19.75 40.90
N ALA A 128 -38.35 20.02 42.20
CA ALA A 128 -38.82 21.31 42.72
C ALA A 128 -37.74 22.39 43.03
N PRO A 129 -36.50 22.10 43.50
CA PRO A 129 -35.53 23.16 43.82
C PRO A 129 -34.66 23.63 42.64
N SER A 130 -34.73 23.00 41.46
CA SER A 130 -33.85 23.29 40.32
C SER A 130 -34.08 24.66 39.68
N ALA A 131 -35.33 25.13 39.64
CA ALA A 131 -35.67 26.43 39.07
C ALA A 131 -35.15 27.61 39.92
N VAL A 132 -35.17 27.47 41.24
CA VAL A 132 -34.71 28.52 42.17
C VAL A 132 -33.18 28.64 42.13
N LEU A 133 -32.46 27.52 42.00
CA LEU A 133 -31.01 27.53 41.90
C LEU A 133 -30.53 28.17 40.57
N LEU A 134 -31.21 27.88 39.46
CA LEU A 134 -30.90 28.48 38.16
C LEU A 134 -31.17 29.98 38.14
N LEU A 135 -32.24 30.44 38.80
CA LEU A 135 -32.53 31.87 38.93
C LEU A 135 -31.51 32.59 39.83
N LEU A 136 -31.07 31.97 40.93
CA LEU A 136 -30.03 32.55 41.79
C LEU A 136 -28.66 32.58 41.11
N LEU A 137 -28.30 31.53 40.35
CA LEU A 137 -27.05 31.49 39.58
C LEU A 137 -27.05 32.52 38.45
N GLY A 138 -28.17 32.67 37.73
CA GLY A 138 -28.35 33.66 36.67
C GLY A 138 -28.32 35.11 37.20
N PHE A 139 -28.95 35.37 38.35
CA PHE A 139 -28.94 36.68 38.99
C PHE A 139 -27.55 37.05 39.56
N GLY A 140 -26.84 36.08 40.14
CA GLY A 140 -25.46 36.27 40.63
C GLY A 140 -24.48 36.62 39.51
N LEU A 141 -24.58 35.96 38.35
CA LEU A 141 -23.76 36.28 37.18
C LEU A 141 -24.10 37.64 36.57
N GLY A 142 -25.40 38.00 36.48
CA GLY A 142 -25.86 39.23 35.83
C GLY A 142 -25.52 40.51 36.60
N VAL A 143 -25.53 40.48 37.93
CA VAL A 143 -25.26 41.66 38.76
C VAL A 143 -23.79 41.75 39.19
N GLY A 144 -23.09 40.62 39.34
CA GLY A 144 -21.67 40.59 39.72
C GLY A 144 -20.68 40.88 38.59
N ALA A 145 -21.03 40.53 37.34
CA ALA A 145 -20.15 40.70 36.19
C ALA A 145 -19.73 42.16 35.92
N PRO A 146 -20.62 43.18 35.92
CA PRO A 146 -20.18 44.56 35.66
C PRO A 146 -19.33 45.16 36.78
N MET A 147 -19.51 44.72 38.03
CA MET A 147 -18.74 45.21 39.18
C MET A 147 -17.32 44.64 39.23
N VAL A 148 -17.15 43.36 38.86
CA VAL A 148 -15.82 42.72 38.72
C VAL A 148 -15.09 43.21 37.47
N TYR A 149 -15.81 43.46 36.36
CA TYR A 149 -15.20 43.98 35.14
C TYR A 149 -14.66 45.41 35.33
N GLN A 150 -15.37 46.28 36.05
CA GLN A 150 -14.87 47.62 36.39
C GLN A 150 -13.72 47.59 37.42
N ALA A 151 -13.73 46.66 38.37
CA ALA A 151 -12.62 46.48 39.32
C ALA A 151 -11.33 45.94 38.66
N ILE A 152 -11.45 45.18 37.56
CA ILE A 152 -10.32 44.71 36.75
C ILE A 152 -9.84 45.81 35.77
N ALA A 153 -10.77 46.60 35.21
CA ALA A 153 -10.43 47.68 34.27
C ALA A 153 -9.68 48.88 34.92
N LEU A 154 -9.88 49.14 36.21
CA LEU A 154 -9.15 50.16 36.98
C LEU A 154 -7.75 49.70 37.44
N ARG A 155 -7.36 48.45 37.13
CA ARG A 155 -6.08 47.85 37.50
C ARG A 155 -5.14 47.69 36.31
N ALA A 156 -5.28 48.53 35.29
CA ALA A 156 -4.30 48.67 34.22
C ALA A 156 -3.20 49.67 34.64
N PRO A 157 -2.06 49.23 35.18
CA PRO A 157 -0.88 50.08 35.22
C PRO A 157 -0.32 50.21 33.80
N VAL A 158 -0.25 51.46 33.36
CA VAL A 158 0.69 51.93 32.35
C VAL A 158 2.09 51.40 32.72
N LYS A 159 2.72 50.67 31.80
CA LYS A 159 4.13 50.25 31.84
C LYS A 159 5.03 51.47 32.07
N PRO A 160 6.13 51.37 32.83
CA PRO A 160 7.25 50.55 32.38
C PRO A 160 8.05 49.83 33.48
N ALA A 161 9.04 49.05 33.03
CA ALA A 161 10.13 48.43 33.80
C ALA A 161 9.78 47.18 34.62
N MET A 162 9.93 46.01 33.99
CA MET A 162 11.06 45.09 34.23
C MET A 162 10.73 43.82 33.43
N VAL A 163 11.33 43.68 32.26
CA VAL A 163 11.23 42.45 31.47
C VAL A 163 12.06 41.41 32.20
N VAL A 164 11.39 40.54 32.96
CA VAL A 164 11.93 39.23 33.28
C VAL A 164 11.64 38.39 32.05
N ASP A 165 12.65 38.23 31.18
CA ASP A 165 12.65 37.27 30.08
C ASP A 165 12.63 35.86 30.68
N ALA A 166 11.45 35.38 31.07
CA ALA A 166 11.23 33.94 31.21
C ALA A 166 11.14 33.39 29.79
N ALA A 167 12.20 32.71 29.34
CA ALA A 167 12.20 32.01 28.06
C ALA A 167 10.91 31.15 27.94
N PRO A 168 10.22 31.17 26.79
CA PRO A 168 9.02 30.39 26.59
C PRO A 168 9.34 28.91 26.86
N ARG A 169 8.65 28.30 27.83
CA ARG A 169 8.80 26.88 28.12
C ARG A 169 8.09 26.09 27.02
N LEU A 170 8.87 25.61 26.06
CA LEU A 170 8.41 24.66 25.06
C LEU A 170 8.00 23.37 25.76
N THR A 171 6.82 22.83 25.42
CA THR A 171 6.38 21.53 25.92
C THR A 171 7.02 20.40 25.12
N ASP A 172 7.17 19.21 25.72
CA ASP A 172 7.76 18.04 25.03
C ASP A 172 7.00 17.66 23.74
N GLN A 173 5.69 17.92 23.71
CA GLN A 173 4.84 17.67 22.54
C GLN A 173 5.07 18.69 21.40
N GLU A 174 5.46 19.92 21.74
CA GLU A 174 5.86 20.93 20.76
C GLU A 174 7.25 20.62 20.20
N LEU A 175 8.18 20.16 21.04
CA LEU A 175 9.53 19.74 20.61
C LEU A 175 9.51 18.59 19.59
N GLN A 176 8.52 17.69 19.67
CA GLN A 176 8.37 16.59 18.71
C GLN A 176 8.02 17.04 17.28
N ASN A 177 7.43 18.22 17.12
CA ASN A 177 6.99 18.75 15.82
C ASN A 177 7.79 20.00 15.38
N VAL A 178 8.91 20.26 16.08
CA VAL A 178 9.77 21.41 15.84
C VAL A 178 10.90 21.04 14.87
N GLY A 179 11.04 21.83 13.81
CA GLY A 179 12.24 21.86 12.98
C GLY A 179 13.18 23.00 13.41
N VAL A 180 14.49 22.77 13.35
CA VAL A 180 15.52 23.77 13.67
C VAL A 180 15.90 24.53 12.39
N VAL A 181 15.75 25.86 12.40
CA VAL A 181 16.16 26.74 11.30
C VAL A 181 17.65 27.09 11.39
N GLY A 182 18.14 27.26 12.61
CA GLY A 182 19.54 27.60 12.86
C GLY A 182 19.86 27.61 14.34
N LEU A 183 21.11 27.28 14.65
CA LEU A 183 21.68 27.32 15.99
C LEU A 183 22.85 28.29 15.97
N ARG A 184 22.75 29.36 16.76
CA ARG A 184 23.84 30.29 17.01
C ARG A 184 24.26 30.13 18.45
N TRP A 185 25.54 29.88 18.69
CA TRP A 185 26.08 29.89 20.04
C TRP A 185 27.27 30.83 20.08
N GLU A 186 27.34 31.62 21.14
CA GLU A 186 28.46 32.51 21.41
C GLU A 186 29.30 31.90 22.53
N PRO A 187 30.59 31.62 22.31
CA PRO A 187 31.47 31.16 23.38
C PRO A 187 31.51 32.25 24.45
N ALA A 188 31.33 31.83 25.71
CA ALA A 188 31.54 32.72 26.85
C ALA A 188 32.91 33.39 26.71
N PRO A 189 33.03 34.72 26.95
CA PRO A 189 34.29 35.43 26.80
C PRO A 189 35.33 34.73 27.67
N GLY A 190 36.31 34.10 27.00
CA GLY A 190 37.41 33.44 27.66
C GLY A 190 38.17 34.47 28.49
N ALA A 191 38.29 34.17 29.77
CA ALA A 191 39.19 34.81 30.71
C ALA A 191 40.58 34.98 30.10
N ALA A 192 40.86 36.18 29.57
CA ALA A 192 42.21 36.67 29.35
C ALA A 192 42.36 37.89 30.26
N ASP A 193 43.13 37.68 31.33
CA ASP A 193 43.73 38.69 32.21
C ASP A 193 42.82 39.48 33.19
N ALA A 194 42.16 38.81 34.14
CA ALA A 194 41.83 39.43 35.43
C ALA A 194 41.63 38.38 36.55
N PRO A 195 42.36 38.46 37.69
CA PRO A 195 42.13 37.59 38.83
C PRO A 195 41.01 38.12 39.72
N GLY A 196 39.96 37.31 39.90
CA GLY A 196 39.02 37.43 41.01
C GLY A 196 37.61 37.87 40.62
N THR A 197 36.81 36.93 40.13
CA THR A 197 35.49 36.52 40.66
C THR A 197 34.96 35.42 39.74
N ALA A 198 34.80 34.21 40.26
CA ALA A 198 34.23 33.09 39.54
C ALA A 198 32.71 33.28 39.43
N GLU A 199 32.27 34.00 38.40
CA GLU A 199 30.89 33.95 37.95
C GLU A 199 30.85 33.06 36.71
N SER A 200 30.19 31.91 36.85
CA SER A 200 30.01 30.89 35.82
C SER A 200 29.59 31.51 34.49
N SER A 201 30.55 31.63 33.57
CA SER A 201 30.34 32.19 32.25
C SER A 201 29.82 31.07 31.34
N GLU A 202 28.52 30.82 31.35
CA GLU A 202 27.89 29.81 30.52
C GLU A 202 27.71 30.32 29.07
N PRO A 203 27.93 29.48 28.05
CA PRO A 203 27.76 29.87 26.65
C PRO A 203 26.30 30.20 26.34
N ARG A 204 26.05 31.32 25.65
CA ARG A 204 24.71 31.72 25.24
C ARG A 204 24.34 31.00 23.95
N VAL A 205 23.26 30.22 23.98
CA VAL A 205 22.74 29.50 22.81
C VAL A 205 21.40 30.11 22.38
N GLU A 206 21.33 30.60 21.15
CA GLU A 206 20.12 31.08 20.50
C GLU A 206 19.67 30.06 19.45
N LEU A 207 18.46 29.49 19.65
CA LEU A 207 17.85 28.52 18.75
C LEU A 207 16.66 29.14 18.02
N GLN A 208 16.68 29.10 16.69
CA GLN A 208 15.53 29.47 15.87
C GLN A 208 14.78 28.19 15.46
N LEU A 209 13.53 28.08 15.90
CA LEU A 209 12.68 26.89 15.77
C LEU A 209 11.37 27.22 15.04
N TYR A 210 10.83 26.30 14.26
CA TYR A 210 9.46 26.37 13.73
C TYR A 210 8.69 25.09 14.09
N ALA A 211 7.42 25.21 14.49
CA ALA A 211 6.58 24.07 14.84
C ALA A 211 5.41 23.92 13.87
N GLN A 212 5.22 22.74 13.29
CA GLN A 212 4.01 22.42 12.51
C GLN A 212 2.91 21.93 13.46
N ARG A 213 1.76 22.61 13.51
CA ARG A 213 0.64 22.19 14.38
C ARG A 213 -0.19 21.11 13.68
N PRO A 214 -0.41 19.93 14.30
CA PRO A 214 -1.27 18.91 13.72
C PRO A 214 -2.70 19.45 13.61
N MET A 215 -3.24 19.47 12.40
CA MET A 215 -4.62 19.86 12.12
C MET A 215 -5.50 18.60 12.06
N ARG A 216 -6.64 18.63 12.72
CA ARG A 216 -7.66 17.59 12.58
C ARG A 216 -8.91 18.19 11.93
N ILE A 217 -9.38 17.52 10.89
CA ILE A 217 -10.64 17.82 10.21
C ILE A 217 -11.53 16.61 10.42
N GLU A 218 -12.73 16.83 10.97
CA GLU A 218 -13.73 15.81 11.22
C GLU A 218 -15.01 16.22 10.50
N GLY A 219 -15.61 15.31 9.74
CA GLY A 219 -16.80 15.55 8.95
C GLY A 219 -17.24 14.28 8.22
N ALA A 220 -18.40 14.35 7.58
CA ALA A 220 -18.87 13.27 6.71
C ALA A 220 -18.10 13.26 5.37
N ALA A 221 -18.16 12.16 4.62
CA ALA A 221 -17.44 12.04 3.34
C ALA A 221 -17.95 13.02 2.25
N ASP A 222 -19.20 13.47 2.38
CA ASP A 222 -19.84 14.48 1.53
C ASP A 222 -19.66 15.92 2.04
N ASP A 223 -18.98 16.13 3.17
CA ASP A 223 -18.64 17.45 3.66
C ASP A 223 -17.66 18.14 2.69
N THR A 224 -17.95 19.38 2.30
CA THR A 224 -17.18 20.12 1.29
C THR A 224 -15.71 20.31 1.68
N GLU A 225 -15.42 20.52 2.96
CA GLU A 225 -14.06 20.70 3.46
C GLU A 225 -13.30 19.38 3.45
N VAL A 226 -13.94 18.29 3.91
CA VAL A 226 -13.37 16.93 3.86
C VAL A 226 -13.10 16.51 2.42
N GLN A 227 -14.08 16.67 1.55
CA GLN A 227 -13.97 16.33 0.12
C GLN A 227 -12.84 17.12 -0.56
N ARG A 228 -12.68 18.41 -0.24
CA ARG A 228 -11.60 19.24 -0.79
C ARG A 228 -10.23 18.72 -0.37
N VAL A 229 -10.07 18.30 0.88
CA VAL A 229 -8.82 17.73 1.39
C VAL A 229 -8.53 16.38 0.74
N LEU A 230 -9.51 15.47 0.69
CA LEU A 230 -9.35 14.17 0.02
C LEU A 230 -9.00 14.34 -1.46
N THR A 231 -9.67 15.28 -2.15
CA THR A 231 -9.40 15.59 -3.56
C THR A 231 -7.98 16.13 -3.73
N TYR A 232 -7.52 17.00 -2.83
CA TYR A 232 -6.15 17.49 -2.84
C TYR A 232 -5.13 16.36 -2.65
N MET A 233 -5.40 15.43 -1.73
CA MET A 233 -4.53 14.28 -1.48
C MET A 233 -4.39 13.40 -2.73
N VAL A 234 -5.51 13.04 -3.34
CA VAL A 234 -5.53 12.23 -4.58
C VAL A 234 -4.88 12.96 -5.74
N ALA A 235 -5.09 14.28 -5.89
CA ALA A 235 -4.44 15.07 -6.92
C ALA A 235 -2.91 15.20 -6.73
N ASN A 236 -2.41 14.99 -5.50
CA ASN A 236 -1.00 15.08 -5.15
C ASN A 236 -0.51 13.75 -4.57
N SER A 237 -0.93 12.64 -5.18
CA SER A 237 -0.81 11.30 -4.62
C SER A 237 0.62 10.89 -4.26
N GLN A 238 1.62 11.38 -4.99
CA GLN A 238 3.05 11.13 -4.72
C GLN A 238 3.52 11.56 -3.31
N ARG A 239 2.74 12.39 -2.60
CA ARG A 239 3.08 12.94 -1.28
C ARG A 239 2.48 12.16 -0.11
N PHE A 240 1.63 11.18 -0.38
CA PHE A 240 0.83 10.50 0.64
C PHE A 240 1.04 8.99 0.57
N ASP A 241 0.78 8.34 1.71
CA ASP A 241 0.87 6.88 1.80
C ASP A 241 -0.20 6.21 0.90
N PRO A 242 0.14 5.14 0.14
CA PRO A 242 -0.80 4.45 -0.72
C PRO A 242 -2.04 3.90 0.00
N GLY A 243 -1.93 3.43 1.24
CA GLY A 243 -3.07 2.93 2.01
C GLY A 243 -4.09 4.03 2.27
N VAL A 244 -3.61 5.19 2.73
CA VAL A 244 -4.46 6.38 2.96
C VAL A 244 -5.09 6.87 1.65
N LEU A 245 -4.36 6.80 0.54
CA LEU A 245 -4.89 7.16 -0.79
C LEU A 245 -5.99 6.21 -1.25
N LEU A 246 -5.85 4.91 -1.03
CA LEU A 246 -6.89 3.93 -1.37
C LEU A 246 -8.19 4.21 -0.61
N ASP A 247 -8.10 4.49 0.69
CA ASP A 247 -9.26 4.89 1.50
C ASP A 247 -9.87 6.21 0.99
N SER A 248 -9.02 7.18 0.66
CA SER A 248 -9.46 8.46 0.11
C SER A 248 -10.20 8.30 -1.22
N LEU A 249 -9.72 7.42 -2.10
CA LEU A 249 -10.36 7.09 -3.38
C LEU A 249 -11.73 6.44 -3.17
N ASP A 250 -11.86 5.54 -2.19
CA ASP A 250 -13.15 4.92 -1.85
C ASP A 250 -14.16 5.93 -1.32
N LEU A 251 -13.72 6.87 -0.48
CA LEU A 251 -14.56 7.94 0.03
C LEU A 251 -14.99 8.94 -1.06
N LEU A 252 -14.14 9.19 -2.05
CA LEU A 252 -14.43 10.11 -3.16
C LEU A 252 -15.26 9.50 -4.29
N ARG A 253 -15.36 8.18 -4.38
CA ARG A 253 -16.08 7.47 -5.45
C ARG A 253 -17.53 7.96 -5.64
N PRO A 254 -18.36 8.16 -4.59
CA PRO A 254 -19.72 8.68 -4.77
C PRO A 254 -19.76 10.09 -5.38
N SER A 255 -18.69 10.86 -5.18
CA SER A 255 -18.53 12.23 -5.64
C SER A 255 -17.80 12.36 -6.98
N ALA A 256 -17.55 11.25 -7.70
CA ALA A 256 -16.91 11.26 -9.02
C ALA A 256 -17.69 12.05 -10.10
N GLY A 257 -18.97 12.36 -9.82
CA GLY A 257 -19.77 13.29 -10.63
C GLY A 257 -19.24 14.72 -10.64
N ASP A 258 -18.55 15.16 -9.57
CA ASP A 258 -17.90 16.47 -9.51
C ASP A 258 -16.69 16.51 -10.47
N PRO A 259 -16.64 17.45 -11.43
CA PRO A 259 -15.52 17.61 -12.35
C PRO A 259 -14.15 17.76 -11.66
N ASN A 260 -14.09 18.35 -10.46
CA ASN A 260 -12.84 18.51 -9.73
C ASN A 260 -12.34 17.19 -9.15
N VAL A 261 -13.24 16.41 -8.53
CA VAL A 261 -12.94 15.05 -8.06
C VAL A 261 -12.53 14.18 -9.24
N ARG A 262 -13.31 14.21 -10.33
CA ARG A 262 -13.02 13.44 -11.53
C ARG A 262 -11.65 13.75 -12.12
N ARG A 263 -11.26 15.03 -12.18
CA ARG A 263 -9.92 15.44 -12.62
C ARG A 263 -8.82 14.90 -11.71
N ALA A 264 -9.01 14.92 -10.40
CA ALA A 264 -8.06 14.36 -9.44
C ALA A 264 -7.92 12.84 -9.60
N LEU A 265 -9.04 12.12 -9.75
CA LEU A 265 -9.06 10.69 -10.05
C LEU A 265 -8.30 10.38 -11.35
N CYS A 266 -8.53 11.14 -12.42
CA CYS A 266 -7.79 11.00 -13.67
C CYS A 266 -6.30 11.30 -13.54
N ALA A 267 -5.89 12.21 -12.65
CA ALA A 267 -4.48 12.49 -12.38
C ALA A 267 -3.83 11.31 -11.63
N ALA A 268 -4.46 10.83 -10.56
CA ALA A 268 -3.97 9.67 -9.81
C ALA A 268 -3.86 8.42 -10.68
N ALA A 269 -4.85 8.18 -11.56
CA ALA A 269 -4.83 7.06 -12.50
C ALA A 269 -3.66 7.10 -13.50
N ARG A 270 -3.16 8.29 -13.85
CA ARG A 270 -2.07 8.46 -14.83
C ARG A 270 -0.69 8.45 -14.19
N GLU A 271 -0.58 9.04 -13.00
CA GLU A 271 0.72 9.46 -12.46
C GLU A 271 1.14 8.72 -11.18
N ASP A 272 0.22 8.01 -10.50
CA ASP A 272 0.57 7.36 -9.25
C ASP A 272 1.54 6.19 -9.45
N GLN A 273 2.54 6.07 -8.58
CA GLN A 273 3.55 5.01 -8.68
C GLN A 273 2.98 3.64 -8.32
N ASN A 274 2.01 3.58 -7.40
CA ASN A 274 1.39 2.36 -6.94
C ASN A 274 0.28 1.91 -7.92
N PRO A 275 0.39 0.71 -8.53
CA PRO A 275 -0.61 0.22 -9.47
C PRO A 275 -1.99 0.00 -8.83
N GLY A 276 -2.07 -0.28 -7.53
CA GLY A 276 -3.32 -0.41 -6.79
C GLY A 276 -4.08 0.92 -6.72
N VAL A 277 -3.38 2.03 -6.49
CA VAL A 277 -3.97 3.38 -6.51
C VAL A 277 -4.45 3.73 -7.91
N ARG A 278 -3.63 3.48 -8.95
CA ARG A 278 -4.03 3.72 -10.34
C ARG A 278 -5.26 2.92 -10.73
N LEU A 279 -5.28 1.62 -10.42
CA LEU A 279 -6.41 0.74 -10.67
C LEU A 279 -7.67 1.26 -9.97
N LYS A 280 -7.59 1.51 -8.66
CA LYS A 280 -8.71 1.99 -7.84
C LYS A 280 -9.26 3.34 -8.30
N ALA A 281 -8.39 4.22 -8.80
CA ALA A 281 -8.80 5.48 -9.41
C ALA A 281 -9.60 5.24 -10.70
N LEU A 282 -9.16 4.33 -11.58
CA LEU A 282 -9.94 3.95 -12.77
C LEU A 282 -11.29 3.30 -12.40
N GLU A 283 -11.33 2.42 -11.40
CA GLU A 283 -12.58 1.83 -10.93
C GLU A 283 -13.58 2.89 -10.44
N SER A 284 -13.08 3.94 -9.80
CA SER A 284 -13.88 5.05 -9.29
C SER A 284 -14.40 5.97 -10.40
N LEU A 285 -13.85 5.84 -11.61
CA LEU A 285 -14.28 6.54 -12.83
C LEU A 285 -15.27 5.72 -13.67
N ARG A 286 -15.64 4.51 -13.25
CA ARG A 286 -16.67 3.70 -13.94
C ARG A 286 -17.97 4.49 -14.09
N GLY A 287 -18.61 4.36 -15.26
CA GLY A 287 -19.83 5.12 -15.60
C GLY A 287 -19.57 6.52 -16.16
N PHE A 288 -18.36 7.07 -16.04
CA PHE A 288 -17.98 8.37 -16.61
C PHE A 288 -17.18 8.24 -17.92
N GLY A 289 -17.17 7.07 -18.55
CA GLY A 289 -16.39 6.82 -19.78
C GLY A 289 -16.77 7.68 -21.00
N GLN A 290 -17.94 8.33 -20.97
CA GLN A 290 -18.34 9.30 -22.00
C GLN A 290 -17.62 10.65 -21.86
N ASP A 291 -17.14 11.01 -20.66
CA ASP A 291 -16.33 12.20 -20.43
C ASP A 291 -14.99 12.05 -21.17
N LEU A 292 -14.63 13.05 -21.98
CA LEU A 292 -13.44 13.01 -22.83
C LEU A 292 -12.15 12.81 -22.01
N MET A 293 -12.03 13.44 -20.83
CA MET A 293 -10.85 13.33 -19.99
C MET A 293 -10.71 11.92 -19.41
N VAL A 294 -11.82 11.33 -18.99
CA VAL A 294 -11.85 9.94 -18.49
C VAL A 294 -11.50 8.98 -19.62
N ARG A 295 -12.11 9.14 -20.79
CA ARG A 295 -11.84 8.31 -21.97
C ARG A 295 -10.37 8.34 -22.37
N GLN A 296 -9.76 9.53 -22.43
CA GLN A 296 -8.33 9.70 -22.71
C GLN A 296 -7.46 9.03 -21.65
N THR A 297 -7.83 9.14 -20.37
CA THR A 297 -7.14 8.47 -19.26
C THR A 297 -7.19 6.95 -19.41
N MET A 298 -8.34 6.38 -19.77
CA MET A 298 -8.50 4.94 -20.02
C MET A 298 -7.68 4.50 -21.24
N LEU A 299 -7.68 5.27 -22.33
CA LEU A 299 -6.87 4.98 -23.52
C LEU A 299 -5.36 4.99 -23.21
N GLU A 300 -4.90 5.95 -22.42
CA GLU A 300 -3.51 6.02 -21.98
C GLU A 300 -3.14 4.83 -21.09
N ALA A 301 -3.99 4.50 -20.11
CA ALA A 301 -3.80 3.34 -19.25
C ALA A 301 -3.72 2.04 -20.06
N LEU A 302 -4.65 1.80 -20.99
CA LEU A 302 -4.64 0.61 -21.85
C LEU A 302 -3.37 0.51 -22.72
N ARG A 303 -2.83 1.63 -23.20
CA ARG A 303 -1.66 1.61 -24.10
C ARG A 303 -0.33 1.53 -23.36
N LYS A 304 -0.22 2.14 -22.18
CA LYS A 304 1.07 2.42 -21.55
C LYS A 304 1.24 1.82 -20.15
N ASP A 305 0.17 1.43 -19.45
CA ASP A 305 0.32 0.95 -18.07
C ASP A 305 1.07 -0.37 -18.04
N THR A 306 2.07 -0.46 -17.17
CA THR A 306 2.88 -1.65 -16.99
C THR A 306 2.11 -2.77 -16.29
N ASN A 307 1.16 -2.42 -15.42
CA ASN A 307 0.35 -3.36 -14.68
C ASN A 307 -0.85 -3.85 -15.53
N CYS A 308 -0.98 -5.17 -15.67
CA CYS A 308 -2.06 -5.75 -16.47
C CYS A 308 -3.46 -5.51 -15.91
N GLY A 309 -3.61 -5.42 -14.58
CA GLY A 309 -4.90 -5.15 -13.93
C GLY A 309 -5.44 -3.77 -14.31
N VAL A 310 -4.56 -2.76 -14.32
CA VAL A 310 -4.92 -1.40 -14.76
C VAL A 310 -5.34 -1.39 -16.25
N ARG A 311 -4.59 -2.09 -17.12
CA ARG A 311 -4.95 -2.22 -18.55
C ARG A 311 -6.30 -2.95 -18.75
N VAL A 312 -6.55 -4.00 -17.98
CA VAL A 312 -7.82 -4.75 -18.03
C VAL A 312 -9.00 -3.88 -17.62
N GLU A 313 -8.86 -3.10 -16.55
CA GLU A 313 -9.92 -2.19 -16.10
C GLU A 313 -10.22 -1.12 -17.16
N ALA A 314 -9.18 -0.53 -17.74
CA ALA A 314 -9.31 0.42 -18.83
C ALA A 314 -10.01 -0.20 -20.06
N LEU A 315 -9.61 -1.42 -20.44
CA LEU A 315 -10.21 -2.16 -21.55
C LEU A 315 -11.71 -2.40 -21.31
N ASN A 316 -12.08 -2.93 -20.15
CA ASN A 316 -13.48 -3.23 -19.83
C ASN A 316 -14.35 -1.97 -19.89
N THR A 317 -13.84 -0.85 -19.39
CA THR A 317 -14.54 0.45 -19.45
C THR A 317 -14.71 0.93 -20.90
N LEU A 318 -13.65 0.88 -21.71
CA LEU A 318 -13.70 1.30 -23.12
C LEU A 318 -14.64 0.42 -23.97
N VAL A 319 -14.66 -0.90 -23.73
CA VAL A 319 -15.60 -1.82 -24.37
C VAL A 319 -17.05 -1.50 -23.98
N THR A 320 -17.28 -1.11 -22.72
CA THR A 320 -18.62 -0.67 -22.30
C THR A 320 -19.04 0.60 -23.04
N VAL A 321 -18.13 1.57 -23.21
CA VAL A 321 -18.40 2.82 -23.95
C VAL A 321 -18.71 2.54 -25.41
N ILE A 322 -17.92 1.69 -26.09
CA ILE A 322 -18.11 1.42 -27.52
C ILE A 322 -19.38 0.63 -27.81
N ASN A 323 -19.75 -0.30 -26.91
CA ASN A 323 -21.02 -1.03 -27.02
C ASN A 323 -22.21 -0.09 -26.84
N ALA A 324 -22.15 0.83 -25.87
CA ALA A 324 -23.18 1.84 -25.70
C ALA A 324 -23.31 2.78 -26.92
N GLN A 325 -22.20 3.10 -27.59
CA GLN A 325 -22.22 3.87 -28.85
C GLN A 325 -22.83 3.08 -30.01
N ALA A 326 -22.52 1.79 -30.13
CA ALA A 326 -23.09 0.92 -31.15
C ALA A 326 -24.62 0.76 -30.98
N GLU A 327 -25.09 0.61 -29.73
CA GLU A 327 -26.51 0.49 -29.40
C GLU A 327 -27.30 1.77 -29.67
N SER A 328 -26.70 2.95 -29.46
CA SER A 328 -27.39 4.22 -29.71
C SER A 328 -27.59 4.50 -31.20
N MET A 329 -26.86 3.81 -32.10
CA MET A 329 -26.88 3.98 -33.55
C MET A 329 -26.74 5.43 -34.04
N THR A 330 -26.32 6.35 -33.17
CA THR A 330 -26.35 7.79 -33.43
C THR A 330 -25.02 8.30 -33.97
N GLU A 331 -23.92 7.61 -33.63
CA GLU A 331 -22.55 8.01 -33.99
C GLU A 331 -21.70 6.78 -34.34
N ALA A 332 -20.74 6.98 -35.24
CA ALA A 332 -19.74 5.97 -35.52
C ALA A 332 -18.86 5.75 -34.27
N PRO A 333 -18.39 4.51 -34.03
CA PRO A 333 -17.47 4.20 -32.94
C PRO A 333 -16.25 5.11 -32.94
N ASP A 334 -15.82 5.55 -31.76
CA ASP A 334 -14.66 6.44 -31.61
C ASP A 334 -13.39 5.80 -32.23
N PRO A 335 -12.77 6.43 -33.26
CA PRO A 335 -11.64 5.86 -33.95
C PRO A 335 -10.41 5.69 -33.05
N GLU A 336 -10.25 6.50 -32.00
CA GLU A 336 -9.14 6.35 -31.06
C GLU A 336 -9.26 5.06 -30.22
N ILE A 337 -10.49 4.73 -29.83
CA ILE A 337 -10.80 3.48 -29.12
C ILE A 337 -10.57 2.29 -30.05
N VAL A 338 -11.11 2.33 -31.27
CA VAL A 338 -10.92 1.25 -32.26
C VAL A 338 -9.44 1.00 -32.53
N ASN A 339 -8.64 2.06 -32.70
CA ASN A 339 -7.21 1.94 -32.93
C ASN A 339 -6.47 1.38 -31.70
N ALA A 340 -6.83 1.80 -30.48
CA ALA A 340 -6.26 1.24 -29.26
C ALA A 340 -6.56 -0.26 -29.13
N LEU A 341 -7.81 -0.67 -29.36
CA LEU A 341 -8.22 -2.07 -29.32
C LEU A 341 -7.48 -2.91 -30.37
N ARG A 342 -7.28 -2.38 -31.59
CA ARG A 342 -6.51 -3.07 -32.63
C ARG A 342 -5.06 -3.29 -32.20
N GLN A 343 -4.40 -2.23 -31.70
CA GLN A 343 -3.05 -2.33 -31.19
C GLN A 343 -2.93 -3.33 -30.03
N SER A 344 -3.87 -3.29 -29.08
CA SER A 344 -3.91 -4.20 -27.93
C SER A 344 -4.21 -5.65 -28.34
N SER A 345 -5.05 -5.88 -29.34
CA SER A 345 -5.32 -7.21 -29.92
C SER A 345 -4.05 -7.85 -30.48
N ASP A 346 -3.25 -7.07 -31.19
CA ASP A 346 -2.09 -7.57 -31.93
C ASP A 346 -0.86 -7.76 -31.03
N SER A 347 -0.63 -6.84 -30.08
CA SER A 347 0.67 -6.71 -29.41
C SER A 347 0.63 -6.70 -27.87
N ASP A 348 -0.52 -6.71 -27.20
CA ASP A 348 -0.52 -6.65 -25.72
C ASP A 348 0.13 -7.92 -25.14
N PRO A 349 1.03 -7.81 -24.15
CA PRO A 349 1.65 -8.99 -23.54
C PRO A 349 0.65 -9.90 -22.82
N ASN A 350 -0.46 -9.35 -22.32
CA ASN A 350 -1.50 -10.10 -21.61
C ASN A 350 -2.50 -10.73 -22.60
N GLN A 351 -2.66 -12.06 -22.52
CA GLN A 351 -3.56 -12.81 -23.40
C GLN A 351 -5.03 -12.40 -23.28
N TYR A 352 -5.51 -12.12 -22.06
CA TYR A 352 -6.89 -11.68 -21.85
C TYR A 352 -7.15 -10.34 -22.56
N VAL A 353 -6.22 -9.39 -22.43
CA VAL A 353 -6.32 -8.09 -23.11
C VAL A 353 -6.40 -8.29 -24.63
N ARG A 354 -5.54 -9.14 -25.21
CA ARG A 354 -5.59 -9.45 -26.66
C ARG A 354 -6.94 -10.04 -27.08
N MET A 355 -7.40 -11.08 -26.38
CA MET A 355 -8.64 -11.79 -26.73
C MET A 355 -9.88 -10.90 -26.63
N VAL A 356 -10.01 -10.13 -25.55
CA VAL A 356 -11.15 -9.24 -25.35
C VAL A 356 -11.13 -8.08 -26.35
N SER A 357 -9.95 -7.54 -26.66
CA SER A 357 -9.81 -6.50 -27.69
C SER A 357 -10.22 -7.01 -29.08
N ALA A 358 -9.77 -8.21 -29.47
CA ALA A 358 -10.17 -8.86 -30.72
C ALA A 358 -11.68 -9.14 -30.77
N ALA A 359 -12.28 -9.56 -29.65
CA ALA A 359 -13.71 -9.82 -29.55
C ALA A 359 -14.54 -8.54 -29.70
N ALA A 360 -14.12 -7.45 -29.05
CA ALA A 360 -14.78 -6.15 -29.17
C ALA A 360 -14.74 -5.64 -30.62
N LEU A 361 -13.60 -5.76 -31.32
CA LEU A 361 -13.47 -5.35 -32.72
C LEU A 361 -14.43 -6.09 -33.67
N ARG A 362 -14.63 -7.41 -33.46
CA ARG A 362 -15.58 -8.21 -34.26
C ARG A 362 -17.04 -7.79 -34.06
N GLN A 363 -17.40 -7.30 -32.87
CA GLN A 363 -18.75 -6.81 -32.59
C GLN A 363 -19.03 -5.49 -33.31
N ILE A 364 -18.01 -4.64 -33.47
CA ILE A 364 -18.12 -3.34 -34.12
C ILE A 364 -18.11 -3.45 -35.64
N ALA A 365 -17.31 -4.37 -36.19
CA ALA A 365 -17.23 -4.65 -37.61
C ALA A 365 -17.58 -6.13 -37.87
N PRO A 366 -18.88 -6.50 -37.92
CA PRO A 366 -19.25 -7.85 -38.33
C PRO A 366 -18.69 -8.09 -39.73
N GLU A 367 -17.87 -9.13 -39.89
CA GLU A 367 -17.38 -9.52 -41.23
C GLU A 367 -18.57 -9.66 -42.17
N PRO A 368 -18.48 -9.21 -43.44
CA PRO A 368 -19.49 -9.53 -44.43
C PRO A 368 -19.53 -11.05 -44.55
N ALA A 369 -20.68 -11.65 -44.25
CA ALA A 369 -20.91 -13.08 -44.44
C ALA A 369 -20.61 -13.43 -45.91
N HIS A 370 -19.57 -14.23 -46.11
CA HIS A 370 -19.18 -14.76 -47.43
C HIS A 370 -20.14 -15.82 -47.94
#